data_AF-J2XEU5-F1
#
_entry.id   AF-J2XEU5-F1
#
_cell.length_a   1.000
_cell.length_b   1.000
_cell.length_c   1.000
_cell.angle_alpha   90.00
_cell.angle_beta   90.00
_cell.angle_gamma   90.00
#
_symmetry.space_group_name_H-M   'P 1'
#
loop_
_entity.id
_entity.type
_entity.pdbx_description
1 polymer ?
#
loop_
_entity_poly.entity_id
_entity_poly.type
_entity_poly.pdbx_seq_one_letter_code
_entity_poly.pdbx_strand_id
1 'polypeptide(L)'
;MNPSNAAQCLDDLKLLAKVSVIGEYTYCQRLTHLSKEFGFNNLHHFQKVVNHLSDDMIANISTTLMRRYCEIAQPKPGIAYYEFLSVNNDTRLRFYSQWAGWDVFGQEVRVPRSLKGDSAPRLRKSLSKTVYIVENDRQLLAWRHRWHGLCYVPKDLCQKHMSEAFERKNAVVEGDRNEAFPLLNAFNDNYATWYPVIE
;
A
#
# COMPACT_ATOMS: atom_id res chain seq x y z
N MET A 1 -22.13 -13.41 6.76
CA MET A 1 -22.29 -13.64 5.31
C MET A 1 -21.28 -12.77 4.59
N ASN A 2 -20.40 -13.35 3.78
CA ASN A 2 -19.50 -12.54 2.95
C ASN A 2 -20.32 -11.86 1.84
N PRO A 3 -20.13 -10.56 1.58
CA PRO A 3 -20.79 -9.89 0.46
C PRO A 3 -20.37 -10.56 -0.85
N SER A 4 -21.29 -10.68 -1.81
CA SER A 4 -20.96 -11.22 -3.13
C SER A 4 -19.85 -10.41 -3.81
N ASN A 5 -19.07 -11.03 -4.70
CA ASN A 5 -17.99 -10.35 -5.42
C ASN A 5 -18.49 -9.11 -6.19
N ALA A 6 -19.72 -9.19 -6.71
CA ALA A 6 -20.39 -8.06 -7.36
C ALA A 6 -20.63 -6.88 -6.39
N ALA A 7 -21.09 -7.16 -5.17
CA ALA A 7 -21.28 -6.12 -4.15
C ALA A 7 -19.95 -5.47 -3.74
N GLN A 8 -18.90 -6.26 -3.56
CA GLN A 8 -17.56 -5.75 -3.26
C GLN A 8 -17.00 -4.87 -4.39
N CYS A 9 -17.18 -5.29 -5.65
CA CYS A 9 -16.75 -4.51 -6.83
C CYS A 9 -17.51 -3.17 -6.91
N LEU A 10 -18.80 -3.16 -6.59
CA LEU A 10 -19.57 -1.92 -6.46
C LEU A 10 -19.04 -1.02 -5.34
N ASP A 11 -18.64 -1.60 -4.21
CA ASP A 11 -18.05 -0.83 -3.11
C ASP A 11 -16.68 -0.27 -3.48
N ASP A 12 -15.87 -0.97 -4.28
CA ASP A 12 -14.61 -0.44 -4.83
C ASP A 12 -14.87 0.79 -5.74
N LEU A 13 -15.91 0.76 -6.57
CA LEU A 13 -16.34 1.91 -7.39
C LEU A 13 -16.78 3.09 -6.51
N LYS A 14 -17.54 2.83 -5.44
CA LYS A 14 -17.96 3.85 -4.48
C LYS A 14 -16.77 4.47 -3.75
N LEU A 15 -15.80 3.66 -3.34
CA LEU A 15 -14.57 4.14 -2.70
C LEU A 15 -13.80 5.06 -3.64
N LEU A 16 -13.61 4.64 -4.90
CA LEU A 16 -12.98 5.49 -5.92
C LEU A 16 -13.73 6.82 -6.08
N ALA A 17 -15.05 6.79 -6.22
CA ALA A 17 -15.88 8.00 -6.37
C ALA A 17 -15.81 8.97 -5.17
N LYS A 18 -15.48 8.48 -3.97
CA LYS A 18 -15.30 9.33 -2.78
C LYS A 18 -14.00 10.13 -2.84
N VAL A 19 -12.93 9.55 -3.38
CA VAL A 19 -11.60 10.19 -3.42
C VAL A 19 -11.31 10.90 -4.74
N SER A 20 -12.06 10.61 -5.80
CA SER A 20 -11.93 11.31 -7.08
C SER A 20 -12.46 12.75 -7.00
N VAL A 21 -11.64 13.71 -7.43
CA VAL A 21 -12.05 15.10 -7.68
C VAL A 21 -12.21 15.26 -9.20
N ILE A 22 -13.45 15.27 -9.68
CA ILE A 22 -13.78 15.33 -11.12
C ILE A 22 -14.67 16.56 -11.35
N GLY A 23 -14.03 17.70 -11.65
CA GLY A 23 -14.72 18.98 -11.79
C GLY A 23 -15.64 19.28 -10.59
N GLU A 24 -16.80 19.85 -10.87
CA GLU A 24 -17.84 20.16 -9.86
C GLU A 24 -18.88 19.04 -9.71
N TYR A 25 -18.54 17.79 -10.06
CA TYR A 25 -19.50 16.71 -10.03
C TYR A 25 -19.89 16.33 -8.59
N THR A 26 -21.19 16.22 -8.35
CA THR A 26 -21.75 15.56 -7.16
C THR A 26 -21.33 14.09 -7.10
N TYR A 27 -21.46 13.45 -5.94
CA TYR A 27 -21.10 12.05 -5.75
C TYR A 27 -21.78 11.09 -6.77
N CYS A 28 -23.08 11.28 -7.04
CA CYS A 28 -23.82 10.47 -8.02
C CYS A 28 -23.36 10.72 -9.46
N GLN A 29 -23.01 11.96 -9.79
CA GLN A 29 -22.41 12.30 -11.09
C GLN A 29 -21.02 11.67 -11.23
N ARG A 30 -20.20 11.68 -10.17
CA ARG A 30 -18.89 11.00 -10.16
C ARG A 30 -19.02 9.50 -10.36
N LEU A 31 -19.96 8.84 -9.67
CA LEU A 31 -20.25 7.41 -9.89
C LEU A 31 -20.62 7.13 -11.35
N THR A 32 -21.52 7.92 -11.93
CA THR A 32 -21.94 7.76 -13.32
C THR A 32 -20.78 8.00 -14.29
N HIS A 33 -19.96 9.01 -14.04
CA HIS A 33 -18.79 9.32 -14.85
C HIS A 33 -17.75 8.19 -14.80
N LEU A 34 -17.40 7.74 -13.59
CA LEU A 34 -16.48 6.62 -13.42
C LEU A 34 -17.03 5.34 -14.08
N SER A 35 -18.33 5.05 -13.95
CA SER A 35 -18.93 3.92 -14.69
C SER A 35 -18.68 4.03 -16.21
N LYS A 36 -18.81 5.23 -16.79
CA LYS A 36 -18.53 5.47 -18.22
C LYS A 36 -17.07 5.28 -18.58
N GLU A 37 -16.15 5.77 -17.77
CA GLU A 37 -14.71 5.55 -17.99
C GLU A 37 -14.33 4.07 -17.98
N PHE A 38 -15.06 3.25 -17.22
CA PHE A 38 -14.87 1.79 -17.18
C PHE A 38 -15.72 1.03 -18.22
N GLY A 39 -16.31 1.72 -19.20
CA GLY A 39 -17.02 1.10 -20.32
C GLY A 39 -18.51 0.83 -20.09
N PHE A 40 -19.12 1.39 -19.04
CA PHE A 40 -20.54 1.22 -18.73
C PHE A 40 -21.35 2.49 -18.98
N ASN A 41 -22.59 2.38 -19.45
CA ASN A 41 -23.42 3.57 -19.75
C ASN A 41 -23.68 4.48 -18.53
N ASN A 42 -23.87 3.89 -17.34
CA ASN A 42 -24.12 4.57 -16.07
C ASN A 42 -23.99 3.56 -14.90
N LEU A 43 -24.22 4.03 -13.66
CA LEU A 43 -24.14 3.20 -12.46
C LEU A 43 -25.12 2.01 -12.49
N HIS A 44 -26.34 2.20 -12.98
CA HIS A 44 -27.32 1.13 -13.05
C HIS A 44 -26.89 0.04 -14.04
N HIS A 45 -26.33 0.45 -15.20
CA HIS A 45 -25.75 -0.47 -16.16
C HIS A 45 -24.57 -1.24 -15.57
N PHE A 46 -23.67 -0.56 -14.84
CA PHE A 46 -22.58 -1.19 -14.11
C PHE A 46 -23.11 -2.28 -13.16
N GLN A 47 -24.06 -1.94 -12.29
CA GLN A 47 -24.65 -2.89 -11.34
C GLN A 47 -25.30 -4.08 -12.04
N LYS A 48 -26.09 -3.84 -13.09
CA LYS A 48 -26.75 -4.90 -13.84
C LYS A 48 -25.74 -5.83 -14.47
N VAL A 49 -24.72 -5.31 -15.16
CA VAL A 49 -23.73 -6.13 -15.86
C VAL A 49 -22.87 -6.91 -14.88
N VAL A 50 -22.33 -6.26 -13.83
CA VAL A 50 -21.42 -6.90 -12.87
C VAL A 50 -22.08 -8.09 -12.16
N ASN A 51 -23.39 -8.05 -11.91
CA ASN A 51 -24.12 -9.19 -11.33
C ASN A 51 -24.23 -10.43 -12.24
N HIS A 52 -23.91 -10.30 -13.53
CA HIS A 52 -23.97 -11.40 -14.50
C HIS A 52 -22.58 -11.81 -15.03
N LEU A 53 -21.50 -11.20 -14.53
CA LEU A 53 -20.13 -11.55 -14.90
C LEU A 53 -19.60 -12.73 -14.09
N SER A 54 -18.59 -13.41 -14.61
CA SER A 54 -17.83 -14.40 -13.84
C SER A 54 -16.97 -13.73 -12.76
N ASP A 55 -16.64 -14.49 -11.72
CA ASP A 55 -15.81 -14.00 -10.61
C ASP A 55 -14.46 -13.44 -11.07
N ASP A 56 -13.82 -14.06 -12.06
CA ASP A 56 -12.55 -13.58 -12.63
C ASP A 56 -12.69 -12.20 -13.29
N MET A 57 -13.76 -11.99 -14.06
CA MET A 57 -14.04 -10.70 -14.68
C MET A 57 -14.33 -9.63 -13.62
N ILE A 58 -15.11 -9.98 -12.59
CA ILE A 58 -15.39 -9.09 -11.46
C ILE A 58 -14.10 -8.74 -10.73
N ALA A 59 -13.24 -9.72 -10.46
CA ALA A 59 -11.96 -9.53 -9.79
C ALA A 59 -11.01 -8.61 -10.58
N ASN A 60 -11.01 -8.71 -11.91
CA ASN A 60 -10.22 -7.81 -12.77
C ASN A 60 -10.71 -6.36 -12.72
N ILE A 61 -12.03 -6.14 -12.80
CA ILE A 61 -12.63 -4.80 -12.68
C ILE A 61 -12.33 -4.22 -11.29
N SER A 62 -12.61 -5.01 -10.24
CA SER A 62 -12.37 -4.64 -8.84
C SER A 62 -10.90 -4.28 -8.58
N THR A 63 -9.96 -5.11 -9.05
CA THR A 63 -8.51 -4.84 -8.94
C THR A 63 -8.14 -3.52 -9.60
N THR A 64 -8.73 -3.22 -10.75
CA THR A 64 -8.47 -1.96 -11.49
C THR A 64 -9.04 -0.75 -10.74
N LEU A 65 -10.27 -0.86 -10.21
CA LEU A 65 -10.89 0.18 -9.38
C LEU A 65 -10.07 0.46 -8.12
N MET A 66 -9.68 -0.60 -7.40
CA MET A 66 -8.85 -0.48 -6.20
C MET A 66 -7.49 0.15 -6.50
N ARG A 67 -6.83 -0.25 -7.60
CA ARG A 67 -5.56 0.34 -8.01
C ARG A 67 -5.70 1.84 -8.22
N ARG A 68 -6.70 2.26 -9.00
CA ARG A 68 -6.95 3.69 -9.28
C ARG A 68 -7.30 4.46 -8.01
N TYR A 69 -8.02 3.86 -7.06
CA TYR A 69 -8.25 4.44 -5.74
C TYR A 69 -6.91 4.71 -5.04
N CYS A 70 -6.05 3.69 -4.95
CA CYS A 70 -4.77 3.79 -4.25
C CYS A 70 -3.85 4.83 -4.93
N GLU A 71 -3.96 5.02 -6.24
CA GLU A 71 -3.21 6.01 -7.01
C GLU A 71 -3.66 7.46 -6.78
N ILE A 72 -4.87 7.72 -6.26
CA ILE A 72 -5.36 9.10 -6.09
C ILE A 72 -5.67 9.47 -4.65
N ALA A 73 -5.98 8.49 -3.80
CA ALA A 73 -6.21 8.66 -2.38
C ALA A 73 -5.03 9.39 -1.73
N GLN A 74 -5.27 10.17 -0.69
CA GLN A 74 -4.23 10.89 0.05
C GLN A 74 -4.09 10.32 1.46
N PRO A 75 -2.88 10.32 2.04
CA PRO A 75 -2.70 10.04 3.46
C PRO A 75 -3.61 10.91 4.32
N LYS A 76 -4.29 10.31 5.28
CA LYS A 76 -5.20 11.02 6.18
C LYS A 76 -4.43 11.74 7.30
N PRO A 77 -4.81 12.97 7.66
CA PRO A 77 -4.24 13.67 8.81
C PRO A 77 -4.37 12.86 10.10
N GLY A 78 -3.37 12.96 10.98
CA GLY A 78 -3.36 12.24 12.27
C GLY A 78 -3.09 10.74 12.20
N ILE A 79 -3.03 10.14 11.00
CA ILE A 79 -2.67 8.73 10.82
C ILE A 79 -1.18 8.61 10.50
N ALA A 80 -0.50 7.71 11.21
CA ALA A 80 0.87 7.33 10.91
C ALA A 80 0.89 6.36 9.72
N TYR A 81 1.69 6.69 8.70
CA TYR A 81 1.93 5.80 7.56
C TYR A 81 3.37 5.31 7.54
N TYR A 82 3.60 4.19 6.88
CA TYR A 82 4.91 3.63 6.62
C TYR A 82 5.08 3.43 5.13
N GLU A 83 6.29 3.68 4.63
CA GLU A 83 6.60 3.54 3.22
C GLU A 83 7.23 2.18 2.94
N PHE A 84 6.64 1.48 1.97
CA PHE A 84 7.15 0.23 1.45
C PHE A 84 7.31 0.31 -0.06
N LEU A 85 8.23 -0.49 -0.59
CA LEU A 85 8.51 -0.61 -2.00
C LEU A 85 8.55 -2.11 -2.34
N SER A 86 7.62 -2.52 -3.19
CA SER A 86 7.66 -3.84 -3.83
C SER A 86 8.35 -3.67 -5.18
N VAL A 87 9.37 -4.49 -5.43
CA VAL A 87 10.06 -4.55 -6.73
C VAL A 87 9.46 -5.70 -7.53
N ASN A 88 9.21 -5.48 -8.82
CA ASN A 88 8.58 -6.48 -9.68
C ASN A 88 9.43 -7.77 -9.72
N ASN A 89 8.76 -8.93 -9.65
CA ASN A 89 9.38 -10.27 -9.56
C ASN A 89 10.33 -10.47 -8.37
N ASP A 90 10.23 -9.62 -7.35
CA ASP A 90 10.98 -9.77 -6.11
C ASP A 90 10.02 -9.99 -4.96
N THR A 91 10.20 -11.10 -4.24
CA THR A 91 9.43 -11.38 -3.02
C THR A 91 9.86 -10.47 -1.88
N ARG A 92 11.03 -9.83 -1.99
CA ARG A 92 11.55 -8.88 -1.01
C ARG A 92 10.77 -7.58 -1.06
N LEU A 93 10.47 -7.05 0.12
CA LEU A 93 9.95 -5.71 0.28
C LEU A 93 11.07 -4.82 0.81
N ARG A 94 11.16 -3.60 0.29
CA ARG A 94 12.01 -2.56 0.88
C ARG A 94 11.13 -1.61 1.68
N PHE A 95 11.64 -1.03 2.75
CA PHE A 95 10.91 -0.06 3.53
C PHE A 95 11.77 1.15 3.89
N TYR A 96 11.15 2.33 3.93
CA TYR A 96 11.82 3.52 4.43
C TYR A 96 12.12 3.33 5.92
N SER A 97 13.39 3.41 6.27
CA SER A 97 13.91 2.81 7.48
C SER A 97 14.60 3.84 8.39
N GLN A 98 14.60 3.55 9.68
CA GLN A 98 15.43 4.23 10.66
C GLN A 98 16.35 3.24 11.35
N TRP A 99 17.53 3.70 11.74
CA TRP A 99 18.47 2.93 12.53
C TRP A 99 17.88 2.66 13.92
N ALA A 100 17.99 1.42 14.39
CA ALA A 100 17.50 0.96 15.68
C ALA A 100 18.62 0.55 16.64
N GLY A 101 19.78 0.14 16.12
CA GLY A 101 20.91 -0.33 16.93
C GLY A 101 21.85 -1.27 16.16
N TRP A 102 22.75 -1.90 16.89
CA TRP A 102 23.62 -2.97 16.41
C TRP A 102 23.08 -4.33 16.85
N ASP A 103 23.27 -5.36 16.04
CA ASP A 103 23.06 -6.76 16.49
C ASP A 103 24.34 -7.37 17.09
N VAL A 104 24.25 -8.61 17.56
CA VAL A 104 25.37 -9.38 18.15
C VAL A 104 26.58 -9.52 17.21
N PHE A 105 26.35 -9.42 15.89
CA PHE A 105 27.36 -9.53 14.84
C PHE A 105 27.80 -8.15 14.33
N GLY A 106 27.47 -7.06 15.05
CA GLY A 106 27.85 -5.71 14.67
C GLY A 106 27.22 -5.23 13.35
N GLN A 107 26.08 -5.80 12.94
CA GLN A 107 25.32 -5.36 11.78
C GLN A 107 24.28 -4.30 12.18
N GLU A 108 24.00 -3.37 11.28
CA GLU A 108 22.94 -2.39 11.52
C GLU A 108 21.56 -3.05 11.52
N VAL A 109 20.85 -2.87 12.62
CA VAL A 109 19.42 -3.19 12.72
C VAL A 109 18.62 -1.96 12.34
N ARG A 110 17.74 -2.09 11.35
CA ARG A 110 16.86 -1.02 10.87
C ARG A 110 15.41 -1.48 10.91
N VAL A 111 14.52 -0.56 11.27
CA VAL A 111 13.07 -0.79 11.39
C VAL A 111 12.28 0.21 10.56
N PRO A 112 11.03 -0.10 10.17
CA PRO A 112 10.19 0.82 9.42
C PRO A 112 10.06 2.17 10.13
N ARG A 113 10.32 3.25 9.41
CA ARG A 113 10.20 4.62 9.90
C ARG A 113 8.81 5.15 9.57
N SER A 114 8.13 5.67 10.59
CA SER A 114 6.83 6.30 10.38
C SER A 114 6.98 7.65 9.68
N LEU A 115 6.17 7.85 8.64
CA LEU A 115 5.87 9.13 8.04
C LEU A 115 4.69 9.75 8.81
N LYS A 116 4.88 10.97 9.33
CA LYS A 116 3.77 11.73 9.93
C LYS A 116 2.78 12.09 8.82
N GLY A 117 1.48 11.85 9.05
CA GLY A 117 0.42 11.99 8.04
C GLY A 117 0.45 13.30 7.24
N ASP A 118 0.87 14.42 7.84
CA ASP A 118 0.94 15.73 7.17
C ASP A 118 2.16 15.88 6.22
N SER A 119 3.22 15.11 6.45
CA SER A 119 4.43 15.08 5.61
C SER A 119 4.29 14.14 4.41
N ALA A 120 3.51 13.07 4.53
CA ALA A 120 3.37 12.05 3.49
C ALA A 120 2.80 12.59 2.15
N PRO A 121 1.78 13.46 2.12
CA PRO A 121 1.32 14.08 0.87
C PRO A 121 2.39 14.95 0.19
N ARG A 122 3.22 15.65 0.97
CA ARG A 122 4.30 16.50 0.44
C ARG A 122 5.41 15.66 -0.17
N LEU A 123 5.84 14.61 0.53
CA LEU A 123 6.82 13.65 0.03
C LEU A 123 6.34 12.98 -1.26
N ARG A 124 5.08 12.56 -1.30
CA ARG A 124 4.46 12.01 -2.51
C ARG A 124 4.53 12.97 -3.71
N LYS A 125 4.22 14.25 -3.53
CA LYS A 125 4.30 15.26 -4.61
C LYS A 125 5.73 15.48 -5.11
N SER A 126 6.73 15.29 -4.24
CA SER A 126 8.14 15.44 -4.60
C SER A 126 8.70 14.24 -5.38
N LEU A 127 8.03 13.08 -5.31
CA LEU A 127 8.45 11.88 -6.02
C LEU A 127 7.93 11.93 -7.46
N SER A 128 8.81 11.67 -8.42
CA SER A 128 8.46 11.52 -9.85
C SER A 128 7.77 10.19 -10.17
N LYS A 129 7.31 9.45 -9.14
CA LYS A 129 6.77 8.10 -9.25
C LYS A 129 5.42 8.00 -8.57
N THR A 130 4.56 7.13 -9.09
CA THR A 130 3.28 6.78 -8.48
C THR A 130 3.51 6.16 -7.11
N VAL A 131 2.92 6.78 -6.09
CA VAL A 131 2.85 6.24 -4.72
C VAL A 131 1.43 5.78 -4.46
N TYR A 132 1.23 4.52 -4.08
CA TYR A 132 -0.08 3.97 -3.76
C TYR A 132 -0.43 4.21 -2.28
N ILE A 133 -1.64 4.61 -1.96
CA ILE A 133 -2.16 4.62 -0.59
C ILE A 133 -2.98 3.36 -0.37
N VAL A 134 -2.47 2.44 0.45
CA VAL A 134 -3.06 1.13 0.71
C VAL A 134 -3.64 1.14 2.12
N GLU A 135 -4.97 1.03 2.24
CA GLU A 135 -5.70 1.26 3.49
C GLU A 135 -6.47 0.06 4.02
N ASN A 136 -6.49 -1.06 3.29
CA ASN A 136 -7.14 -2.30 3.74
C ASN A 136 -6.43 -3.56 3.22
N ASP A 137 -6.83 -4.72 3.74
CA ASP A 137 -6.22 -6.02 3.45
C ASP A 137 -6.26 -6.37 1.94
N ARG A 138 -7.39 -6.10 1.26
CA ARG A 138 -7.56 -6.40 -0.18
C ARG A 138 -6.59 -5.58 -1.04
N GLN A 139 -6.46 -4.29 -0.74
CA GLN A 139 -5.51 -3.41 -1.41
C GLN A 139 -4.06 -3.84 -1.16
N LEU A 140 -3.76 -4.29 0.07
CA LEU A 140 -2.42 -4.73 0.42
C LEU A 140 -2.00 -5.98 -0.35
N LEU A 141 -2.88 -6.98 -0.41
CA LEU A 141 -2.66 -8.18 -1.20
C LEU A 141 -2.47 -7.84 -2.69
N ALA A 142 -3.36 -7.02 -3.26
CA ALA A 142 -3.26 -6.64 -4.66
C ALA A 142 -1.98 -5.85 -4.98
N TRP A 143 -1.56 -4.94 -4.09
CA TRP A 143 -0.30 -4.22 -4.25
C TRP A 143 0.92 -5.14 -4.20
N ARG A 144 0.98 -6.06 -3.22
CA ARG A 144 2.11 -7.00 -3.05
C ARG A 144 2.29 -7.93 -4.25
N HIS A 145 1.18 -8.42 -4.82
CA HIS A 145 1.23 -9.52 -5.80
C HIS A 145 0.97 -9.11 -7.25
N ARG A 146 0.43 -7.90 -7.52
CA ARG A 146 0.03 -7.51 -8.88
C ARG A 146 0.53 -6.15 -9.35
N TRP A 147 0.52 -5.13 -8.49
CA TRP A 147 0.78 -3.76 -8.95
C TRP A 147 2.25 -3.38 -8.85
N HIS A 148 2.90 -3.78 -7.75
CA HIS A 148 4.27 -3.39 -7.39
C HIS A 148 4.48 -1.87 -7.30
N GLY A 149 5.65 -1.44 -6.83
CA GLY A 149 6.00 -0.03 -6.65
C GLY A 149 5.86 0.46 -5.21
N LEU A 150 5.97 1.78 -5.04
CA LEU A 150 6.02 2.43 -3.73
C LEU A 150 4.61 2.62 -3.16
N CYS A 151 4.39 2.28 -1.90
CA CYS A 151 3.13 2.49 -1.22
C CYS A 151 3.30 3.08 0.18
N TYR A 152 2.24 3.73 0.65
CA TYR A 152 2.03 4.12 2.04
C TYR A 152 0.95 3.25 2.64
N VAL A 153 1.30 2.62 3.76
CA VAL A 153 0.43 1.70 4.50
C VAL A 153 0.23 2.28 5.91
N PRO A 154 -1.02 2.38 6.42
CA PRO A 154 -1.27 2.90 7.76
C PRO A 154 -0.71 1.94 8.81
N LYS A 155 -0.35 2.50 9.96
CA LYS A 155 0.28 1.77 11.08
C LYS A 155 -0.44 0.47 11.43
N ASP A 156 -1.75 0.52 11.61
CA ASP A 156 -2.53 -0.64 12.08
C ASP A 156 -2.47 -1.79 11.06
N LEU A 157 -2.53 -1.47 9.77
CA LEU A 157 -2.42 -2.46 8.70
C LEU A 157 -0.99 -3.01 8.59
N CYS A 158 0.03 -2.17 8.79
CA CYS A 158 1.43 -2.62 8.85
C CYS A 158 1.65 -3.59 10.01
N GLN A 159 1.17 -3.24 11.20
CA GLN A 159 1.38 -4.06 12.39
C GLN A 159 0.66 -5.40 12.30
N LYS A 160 -0.45 -5.46 11.56
CA LYS A 160 -1.20 -6.71 11.34
C LYS A 160 -0.51 -7.67 10.37
N HIS A 161 0.09 -7.15 9.29
CA HIS A 161 0.56 -7.97 8.16
C HIS A 161 2.07 -7.94 7.90
N MET A 162 2.80 -7.12 8.64
CA MET A 162 4.23 -6.89 8.46
C MET A 162 4.92 -6.67 9.81
N SER A 163 4.44 -7.33 10.87
CA SER A 163 4.99 -7.18 12.23
C SER A 163 6.46 -7.58 12.29
N GLU A 164 6.87 -8.56 11.48
CA GLU A 164 8.23 -9.09 11.45
C GLU A 164 9.25 -8.02 11.07
N ALA A 165 8.86 -7.06 10.22
CA ALA A 165 9.71 -5.93 9.88
C ALA A 165 10.03 -5.05 11.10
N PHE A 166 9.10 -4.95 12.07
CA PHE A 166 9.28 -4.21 13.32
C PHE A 166 9.99 -5.03 14.39
N GLU A 167 9.75 -6.35 14.43
CA GLU A 167 10.35 -7.29 15.38
C GLU A 167 11.87 -7.40 15.23
N ARG A 168 12.43 -6.95 14.10
CA ARG A 168 13.89 -6.77 13.93
C ARG A 168 14.53 -6.00 15.08
N LYS A 169 13.79 -5.08 15.73
CA LYS A 169 14.28 -4.35 16.91
C LYS A 169 14.72 -5.27 18.05
N ASN A 170 14.17 -6.48 18.15
CA ASN A 170 14.50 -7.44 19.20
C ASN A 170 15.90 -8.04 19.04
N ALA A 171 16.53 -7.90 17.87
CA ALA A 171 17.90 -8.32 17.63
C ALA A 171 18.96 -7.28 18.11
N VAL A 172 18.52 -6.09 18.55
CA VAL A 172 19.43 -5.04 19.01
C VAL A 172 20.07 -5.42 20.34
N VAL A 173 21.40 -5.28 20.41
CA VAL A 173 22.18 -5.41 21.65
C VAL A 173 22.63 -4.05 22.18
N GLU A 174 22.84 -3.97 23.48
CA GLU A 174 23.41 -2.78 24.12
C GLU A 174 24.92 -2.69 23.88
N GLY A 175 25.42 -1.46 23.74
CA GLY A 175 26.84 -1.16 23.58
C GLY A 175 27.25 -0.77 22.17
N ASP A 176 28.57 -0.67 21.98
CA ASP A 176 29.18 -0.29 20.72
C ASP A 176 29.14 -1.44 19.70
N ARG A 177 29.39 -1.10 18.44
CA ARG A 177 29.43 -2.08 17.34
C ARG A 177 30.50 -3.14 17.61
N ASN A 178 30.14 -4.40 17.41
CA ASN A 178 31.10 -5.50 17.40
C ASN A 178 31.97 -5.47 16.12
N GLU A 179 33.18 -4.92 16.22
CA GLU A 179 34.11 -4.78 15.09
C GLU A 179 34.83 -6.09 14.70
N ALA A 180 34.67 -7.16 15.49
CA ALA A 180 35.21 -8.48 15.13
C ALA A 180 34.56 -9.04 13.86
N PHE A 181 33.38 -8.54 13.49
CA PHE A 181 32.66 -8.91 12.28
C PHE A 181 32.66 -7.75 11.26
N PRO A 182 32.89 -8.06 9.96
CA PRO A 182 32.78 -7.06 8.92
C PRO A 182 31.32 -6.61 8.73
N LEU A 183 31.12 -5.35 8.32
CA LEU A 183 29.79 -4.90 7.87
C LEU A 183 29.43 -5.62 6.57
N LEU A 184 28.36 -6.39 6.59
CA LEU A 184 27.86 -7.09 5.42
C LEU A 184 27.11 -6.15 4.48
N ASN A 185 26.42 -5.15 5.05
CA ASN A 185 25.67 -4.16 4.29
C ASN A 185 26.05 -2.75 4.77
N ALA A 186 26.59 -1.94 3.87
CA ALA A 186 26.63 -0.50 4.07
C ALA A 186 25.29 0.08 3.63
N PHE A 187 24.46 0.55 4.57
CA PHE A 187 23.20 1.22 4.25
C PHE A 187 23.51 2.62 3.69
N ASN A 188 23.74 2.69 2.39
CA ASN A 188 24.01 3.93 1.65
C ASN A 188 22.72 4.67 1.25
N ASP A 189 21.55 4.06 1.48
CA ASP A 189 20.26 4.70 1.32
C ASP A 189 19.38 4.57 2.58
N ASN A 190 18.29 5.32 2.61
CA ASN A 190 17.36 5.30 3.74
C ASN A 190 16.44 4.06 3.73
N TYR A 191 16.67 3.06 2.88
CA TYR A 191 15.83 1.88 2.77
C TYR A 191 16.50 0.65 3.36
N ALA A 192 15.71 -0.18 4.03
CA ALA A 192 16.13 -1.51 4.42
C ALA A 192 15.32 -2.57 3.67
N THR A 193 15.95 -3.70 3.37
CA THR A 193 15.30 -4.84 2.75
C THR A 193 14.73 -5.76 3.83
N TRP A 194 13.52 -6.25 3.57
CA TRP A 194 12.80 -7.24 4.35
C TRP A 194 12.40 -8.40 3.44
N TYR A 195 12.52 -9.60 3.98
CA TYR A 195 12.10 -10.84 3.35
C TYR A 195 10.81 -11.26 4.05
N PRO A 196 9.64 -10.89 3.52
CA PRO A 196 8.39 -11.36 4.09
C PRO A 196 8.35 -12.88 4.01
N VAL A 197 7.88 -13.52 5.09
CA VAL A 197 7.47 -14.92 5.03
C VAL A 197 6.26 -14.96 4.09
N ILE A 198 6.35 -15.74 3.01
CA ILE A 198 5.24 -15.93 2.09
C ILE A 198 4.35 -16.99 2.75
N GLU A 199 3.16 -16.58 3.19
CA GLU A 199 2.06 -17.52 3.51
C GLU A 199 1.43 -18.08 2.24
#